data_AF-A0AAN7SH22-F1
#
_entry.id   AF-A0AAN7SH22-F1
#
_cell.length_a   1.000
_cell.length_b   1.000
_cell.length_c   1.000
_cell.angle_alpha   90.00
_cell.angle_beta   90.00
_cell.angle_gamma   90.00
#
_symmetry.space_group_name_H-M   'P 1'
#
loop_
_entity.id
_entity.type
_entity.pdbx_description
1 polymer ?
#
loop_
_entity_poly.entity_id
_entity_poly.type
_entity_poly.pdbx_seq_one_letter_code
_entity_poly.pdbx_strand_id
1 'polypeptide(L)'
;MAHKTTDCAKVEQVAINLRYADLEYICLRKDFLRFIPVVSVTGESLRNEIKQFFNDMGLTLDNLRGQGYDGGSNMPGKFNGLQALISQEQPKAFYTHCFNH
;
A
#
# COMPACT_ATOMS: atom_id res chain seq x y z
N MET A 1 3.35 -3.02 1.42
CA MET A 1 3.86 -3.12 0.04
C MET A 1 2.68 -3.32 -0.89
N ALA A 2 2.55 -2.51 -1.94
CA ALA A 2 1.46 -2.62 -2.91
C ALA A 2 1.99 -2.77 -4.34
N HIS A 3 1.40 -3.70 -5.11
CA HIS A 3 1.80 -4.05 -6.48
C HIS A 3 0.59 -4.04 -7.41
N LYS A 4 0.74 -3.46 -8.60
CA LYS A 4 -0.27 -3.36 -9.64
C LYS A 4 -0.19 -4.57 -10.56
N THR A 5 -1.32 -5.22 -10.80
CA THR A 5 -1.49 -6.32 -11.75
C THR A 5 -2.77 -6.12 -12.56
N THR A 6 -2.83 -6.69 -13.76
CA THR A 6 -4.04 -6.67 -14.61
C THR A 6 -4.65 -8.06 -14.63
N ASP A 7 -5.95 -8.18 -14.39
CA ASP A 7 -6.65 -9.46 -14.43
C ASP A 7 -7.05 -9.88 -15.86
N CYS A 8 -7.58 -11.10 -16.00
CA CYS A 8 -8.05 -11.64 -17.28
C CYS A 8 -9.19 -10.83 -17.92
N ALA A 9 -9.91 -10.02 -17.13
CA ALA A 9 -10.98 -9.13 -17.58
C ALA A 9 -10.47 -7.71 -17.94
N LYS A 10 -9.14 -7.50 -17.92
CA LYS A 10 -8.47 -6.21 -18.15
C LYS A 10 -8.74 -5.15 -17.08
N VAL A 11 -9.15 -5.57 -15.88
CA VAL A 11 -9.31 -4.68 -14.73
C VAL A 11 -7.96 -4.57 -14.02
N GLU A 12 -7.53 -3.34 -13.75
CA GLU A 12 -6.35 -3.08 -12.96
C GLU A 12 -6.64 -3.36 -11.48
N GLN A 13 -5.74 -4.07 -10.81
CA GLN A 13 -5.87 -4.44 -9.40
C GLN A 13 -4.58 -4.11 -8.65
N VAL A 14 -4.71 -3.71 -7.40
CA VAL A 14 -3.59 -3.47 -6.49
C VAL A 14 -3.58 -4.53 -5.40
N ALA A 15 -2.53 -5.35 -5.39
CA ALA A 15 -2.24 -6.35 -4.37
C ALA A 15 -1.66 -5.68 -3.13
N ILE A 16 -2.31 -5.80 -1.98
CA ILE A 16 -1.79 -5.29 -0.70
C ILE A 16 -1.12 -6.41 0.08
N ASN A 17 0.12 -6.17 0.47
CA ASN A 17 0.90 -7.02 1.34
C ASN A 17 1.33 -6.24 2.59
N LEU A 18 1.10 -6.79 3.77
CA LEU A 18 1.56 -6.22 5.03
C LEU A 18 2.79 -6.97 5.53
N ARG A 19 3.80 -6.22 6.00
CA ARG A 19 4.95 -6.77 6.70
C ARG A 19 4.96 -6.21 8.10
N TYR A 20 4.94 -7.07 9.11
CA TYR A 20 4.87 -6.68 10.52
C TYR A 20 5.80 -7.53 11.37
N ALA A 21 6.15 -7.00 12.55
CA ALA A 21 6.90 -7.73 13.56
C ALA A 21 5.92 -8.48 14.45
N ASP A 22 6.06 -9.80 14.48
CA ASP A 22 5.35 -10.67 15.41
C ASP A 22 6.19 -10.76 16.69
N LEU A 23 5.69 -10.14 17.76
CA LEU A 23 6.40 -10.05 19.03
C LEU A 23 6.30 -11.35 19.83
N GLU A 24 5.32 -12.20 19.56
CA GLU A 24 5.16 -13.49 20.23
C GLU A 24 6.25 -14.46 19.78
N TYR A 25 6.46 -14.55 18.47
CA TYR A 25 7.48 -15.43 17.87
C TYR A 25 8.81 -14.72 17.56
N ILE A 26 8.93 -13.43 17.87
CA ILE A 26 10.10 -12.57 17.62
C ILE A 26 10.57 -12.71 16.15
N CYS A 27 9.64 -12.58 15.21
CA CYS A 27 9.93 -12.78 13.78
C CYS A 27 9.25 -11.73 12.90
N LEU A 28 9.76 -11.55 11.67
CA LEU A 28 9.12 -10.70 10.67
C LEU A 28 8.20 -11.54 9.79
N ARG A 29 6.92 -11.19 9.77
CA ARG A 29 5.91 -11.85 8.95
C ARG A 29 5.53 -10.97 7.77
N LYS A 30 5.18 -11.61 6.66
CA LYS A 30 4.65 -10.96 5.47
C LYS A 30 3.41 -11.72 5.04
N ASP A 31 2.27 -11.04 5.10
CA ASP A 31 0.99 -11.62 4.70
C ASP A 31 0.44 -10.87 3.50
N PHE A 32 0.00 -11.63 2.50
CA PHE A 32 -0.88 -11.11 1.45
C PHE A 32 -2.27 -10.94 2.06
N LEU A 33 -2.85 -9.76 1.85
CA LEU A 33 -4.13 -9.44 2.46
C LEU A 33 -5.27 -9.51 1.45
N ARG A 34 -5.21 -8.69 0.39
CA ARG A 34 -6.25 -8.67 -0.65
C ARG A 34 -5.79 -8.00 -1.94
N PHE A 35 -6.56 -8.23 -3.00
CA PHE A 35 -6.57 -7.38 -4.19
C PHE A 35 -7.63 -6.28 -4.03
N ILE A 36 -7.27 -5.05 -4.40
CA ILE A 36 -8.21 -3.94 -4.53
C ILE A 36 -8.41 -3.66 -6.02
N PRO A 37 -9.63 -3.80 -6.57
CA PRO A 37 -9.91 -3.40 -7.94
C PRO A 37 -9.79 -1.89 -8.05
N VAL A 38 -8.98 -1.42 -8.99
CA VAL A 38 -8.72 0.00 -9.20
C VAL A 38 -9.56 0.48 -10.37
N VAL A 39 -10.75 1.01 -10.07
CA VAL A 39 -11.62 1.65 -11.07
C VAL A 39 -11.07 3.03 -11.48
N SER A 40 -10.34 3.68 -10.57
CA SER A 40 -9.64 4.95 -10.80
C SER A 40 -8.27 4.92 -10.14
N VAL A 41 -7.22 5.11 -10.92
CA VAL A 41 -5.81 5.05 -10.50
C VAL A 41 -5.31 6.33 -9.82
N THR A 42 -6.17 7.18 -9.28
CA THR A 42 -5.70 8.36 -8.55
C THR A 42 -5.14 7.98 -7.18
N GLY A 43 -4.10 8.71 -6.71
CA GLY A 43 -3.49 8.45 -5.42
C GLY A 43 -4.47 8.58 -4.24
N GLU A 44 -5.45 9.48 -4.34
CA GLU A 44 -6.48 9.69 -3.31
C GLU A 44 -7.43 8.51 -3.17
N SER A 45 -7.90 7.95 -4.30
CA SER A 45 -8.78 6.77 -4.31
C SER A 45 -8.09 5.60 -3.62
N LEU A 46 -6.84 5.33 -4.02
CA LEU A 46 -6.03 4.27 -3.41
C LEU A 46 -5.77 4.50 -1.92
N ARG A 47 -5.52 5.75 -1.51
CA ARG A 47 -5.32 6.09 -0.10
C ARG A 47 -6.58 5.81 0.70
N ASN A 48 -7.74 6.25 0.23
CA ASN A 48 -9.01 6.07 0.94
C ASN A 48 -9.35 4.59 1.09
N GLU A 49 -9.16 3.80 0.03
CA GLU A 49 -9.32 2.34 0.05
C GLU A 49 -8.37 1.65 1.05
N ILE A 50 -7.10 2.05 1.08
CA ILE A 50 -6.14 1.54 2.08
C ILE A 50 -6.56 1.92 3.50
N LYS A 51 -7.00 3.16 3.73
CA LYS A 51 -7.45 3.60 5.04
C LYS A 51 -8.67 2.84 5.53
N GLN A 52 -9.67 2.69 4.67
CA GLN A 52 -10.87 1.91 4.98
C GLN A 52 -10.48 0.48 5.32
N PHE A 53 -9.61 -0.13 4.51
CA PHE A 53 -9.13 -1.47 4.75
C PHE A 53 -8.39 -1.65 6.09
N PHE A 54 -7.52 -0.71 6.46
CA PHE A 54 -6.85 -0.74 7.76
C PHE A 54 -7.85 -0.60 8.91
N ASN A 55 -8.82 0.31 8.79
CA ASN A 55 -9.89 0.49 9.77
C ASN A 55 -10.75 -0.78 9.93
N ASP A 56 -11.10 -1.47 8.85
CA ASP A 56 -11.89 -2.70 8.87
C ASP A 56 -11.16 -3.84 9.62
N MET A 57 -9.82 -3.84 9.61
CA MET A 57 -8.99 -4.77 10.39
C MET A 57 -8.68 -4.29 11.81
N GLY A 58 -9.18 -3.12 12.21
CA GLY A 58 -8.85 -2.50 13.51
C GLY A 58 -7.39 -2.02 13.59
N LEU A 59 -6.73 -1.81 12.45
CA LEU A 59 -5.36 -1.30 12.36
C LEU A 59 -5.36 0.22 12.13
N THR A 60 -4.40 0.91 12.74
CA THR A 60 -4.16 2.34 12.52
C THR A 60 -2.92 2.56 11.64
N LEU A 61 -2.96 3.62 10.81
CA LEU A 61 -1.79 4.11 10.08
C LEU A 61 -0.72 4.72 11.01
N ASP A 62 -1.01 4.96 12.29
CA ASP A 62 -0.03 5.49 13.26
C ASP A 62 1.18 4.55 13.47
N ASN A 63 0.92 3.26 13.30
CA ASN A 63 1.91 2.19 13.40
C ASN A 63 2.60 1.89 12.07
N LEU A 64 2.24 2.59 10.99
CA LEU A 64 2.91 2.43 9.71
C LEU A 64 4.33 3.00 9.78
N ARG A 65 5.33 2.15 9.49
CA ARG A 65 6.76 2.51 9.50
C ARG A 65 7.42 2.37 8.14
N GLY A 66 6.77 1.71 7.20
CA GLY A 66 7.29 1.53 5.85
C GLY A 66 6.17 1.41 4.83
N GLN A 67 6.38 2.04 3.69
CA GLN A 67 5.51 1.96 2.52
C GLN A 67 6.37 1.60 1.31
N GLY A 68 5.86 0.73 0.45
CA GLY A 68 6.59 0.30 -0.74
C GLY A 68 5.64 0.05 -1.88
N TYR A 69 5.97 0.61 -3.03
CA TYR A 69 5.12 0.62 -4.22
C TYR A 69 5.95 0.27 -5.45
N ASP A 70 5.31 -0.34 -6.45
CA ASP A 70 5.92 -0.45 -7.77
C ASP A 70 5.98 0.90 -8.51
N GLY A 71 6.80 0.94 -9.56
CA GLY A 71 7.03 2.15 -10.35
C GLY A 71 5.84 2.58 -11.22
N GLY A 72 4.64 2.03 -11.01
CA GLY A 72 3.44 2.47 -11.74
C GLY A 72 3.17 3.94 -11.44
N SER A 73 3.09 4.78 -12.48
CA SER A 73 3.11 6.27 -12.44
C SER A 73 2.28 6.96 -11.33
N ASN A 74 1.17 6.36 -10.89
CA ASN A 74 0.29 6.93 -9.89
C ASN A 74 0.63 6.57 -8.43
N MET A 75 1.58 5.66 -8.22
CA MET A 75 2.00 5.19 -6.91
C MET A 75 3.19 6.00 -6.34
N PRO A 76 4.28 6.31 -7.09
CA PRO A 76 5.41 7.11 -6.61
C PRO A 76 5.25 8.62 -6.87
N GLY A 77 4.06 9.08 -7.30
CA GLY A 77 3.84 10.49 -7.64
C GLY A 77 4.16 11.44 -6.48
N LYS A 78 5.14 12.33 -6.70
CA LYS A 78 5.72 13.24 -5.68
C LYS A 78 4.71 14.21 -5.03
N PHE A 79 3.61 14.53 -5.71
CA PHE A 79 2.65 15.55 -5.25
C PHE A 79 1.27 14.97 -4.93
N ASN A 80 0.71 14.13 -5.82
CA ASN A 80 -0.62 13.53 -5.67
C ASN A 80 -0.60 12.00 -5.79
N GLY A 81 0.59 11.38 -5.78
CA GLY A 81 0.71 9.93 -5.76
C GLY A 81 0.39 9.38 -4.38
N LEU A 82 0.02 8.09 -4.35
CA LEU A 82 -0.28 7.39 -3.09
C LEU A 82 0.86 7.53 -2.07
N GLN A 83 2.12 7.47 -2.52
CA GLN A 83 3.30 7.65 -1.69
C GLN A 83 3.32 9.00 -0.98
N ALA A 84 3.08 10.10 -1.70
CA ALA A 84 3.12 11.44 -1.12
C ALA A 84 2.00 11.61 -0.08
N LEU A 85 0.80 11.13 -0.39
CA LEU A 85 -0.36 11.23 0.51
C LEU A 85 -0.18 10.42 1.80
N ILE A 86 0.32 9.19 1.71
CA ILE A 86 0.61 8.39 2.91
C ILE A 86 1.77 8.99 3.71
N SER A 87 2.77 9.58 3.05
CA SER A 87 3.87 10.28 3.73
C SER A 87 3.41 11.55 4.46
N GLN A 88 2.38 12.25 3.94
CA GLN A 88 1.78 13.41 4.62
C GLN A 88 1.03 12.99 5.88
N GLU A 89 0.27 11.89 5.83
CA GLU A 89 -0.47 11.39 6.99
C GLU A 89 0.43 10.71 8.02
N GLN A 90 1.44 9.98 7.56
CA GLN A 90 2.43 9.31 8.41
C GLN A 90 3.87 9.63 7.96
N PRO A 91 4.46 10.73 8.45
CA PRO A 91 5.82 11.13 8.12
C PRO A 91 6.90 10.11 8.53
N LYS A 92 6.59 9.20 9.48
CA LYS A 92 7.51 8.15 9.93
C LYS A 92 7.48 6.90 9.02
N ALA A 93 6.62 6.86 8.01
CA ALA A 93 6.53 5.74 7.08
C ALA A 93 7.53 5.93 5.93
N PHE A 94 8.68 5.25 6.03
CA PHE A 94 9.70 5.33 4.99
C PHE A 94 9.22 4.74 3.68
N TYR A 95 9.37 5.50 2.60
CA TYR A 95 9.11 5.00 1.26
C TYR A 95 10.30 4.21 0.72
N THR A 96 10.04 3.02 0.22
CA THR A 96 10.99 2.21 -0.54
C THR A 96 10.41 1.92 -1.91
N HIS A 97 11.14 2.29 -2.95
CA HIS A 97 10.81 1.90 -4.32
C HIS A 97 10.91 0.38 -4.45
N CYS A 98 9.89 -0.27 -4.99
CA CYS A 98 9.96 -1.70 -5.29
C CYS A 98 10.86 -1.92 -6.52
N PHE A 99 12.02 -2.53 -6.31
CA PHE A 99 13.00 -2.85 -7.36
C PHE A 99 12.65 -4.09 -8.18
N ASN A 100 11.54 -4.79 -7.89
CA ASN A 100 11.05 -5.85 -8.76
C ASN A 100 10.44 -5.22 -10.02
N HIS A 101 11.27 -4.98 -11.02
CA HIS A 101 10.87 -4.79 -12.41
C HIS A 101 12.00 -5.27 -13.33
#